data_AF-A0A3N2FMM8-F1
#
_entry.id   AF-A0A3N2FMM8-F1
#
_cell.length_a   1.000
_cell.length_b   1.000
_cell.length_c   1.000
_cell.angle_alpha   90.00
_cell.angle_beta   90.00
_cell.angle_gamma   90.00
#
_symmetry.space_group_name_H-M   'P 1'
#
loop_
_entity.id
_entity.type
_entity.pdbx_description
1 polymer ?
#
loop_
_entity_poly.entity_id
_entity_poly.type
_entity_poly.pdbx_seq_one_letter_code
_entity_poly.pdbx_strand_id
1 'polypeptide(L)'
;MTSSHDHPDSAHLRPDGLDDATVAALGKLSEALETVEHARGLLYGFHRLTGAADLALGEAVDAFREAGRDALADTLEKELVGRNVIEGRWTFQIVEDYDDGYYAAFREQERAARDELAAGRRHLFESEMKEDRRSHGLRHHESRPDPE
;
A
#
# COMPACT_ATOMS: atom_id res chain seq x y z
N MET A 1 14.28 12.40 -35.40
CA MET A 1 14.24 10.92 -35.35
C MET A 1 13.35 10.59 -34.16
N THR A 2 12.15 10.04 -34.40
CA THR A 2 11.30 9.49 -33.34
C THR A 2 12.09 8.38 -32.67
N SER A 3 12.46 8.60 -31.40
CA SER A 3 13.12 7.57 -30.59
C SER A 3 12.25 6.31 -30.63
N SER A 4 12.86 5.12 -30.78
CA SER A 4 12.11 3.86 -30.75
C SER A 4 11.40 3.59 -29.41
N HIS A 5 11.51 4.52 -28.45
CA HIS A 5 10.90 4.51 -27.14
C HIS A 5 9.69 5.44 -27.00
N ASP A 6 9.24 6.07 -28.10
CA ASP A 6 8.11 7.00 -28.08
C ASP A 6 6.73 6.33 -28.24
N HIS A 7 6.58 5.11 -27.71
CA HIS A 7 5.33 4.33 -27.65
C HIS A 7 5.38 3.32 -26.48
N PRO A 8 4.23 2.82 -25.99
CA PRO A 8 4.20 1.86 -24.89
C PRO A 8 4.89 0.55 -25.28
N ASP A 9 5.50 -0.12 -24.31
CA ASP A 9 6.01 -1.47 -24.53
C ASP A 9 4.86 -2.51 -24.56
N SER A 10 5.20 -3.75 -24.90
CA SER A 10 4.23 -4.84 -25.02
C SER A 10 3.49 -5.18 -23.72
N ALA A 11 4.05 -4.84 -22.55
CA ALA A 11 3.40 -5.07 -21.27
C ALA A 11 2.31 -4.02 -20.97
N HIS A 12 2.33 -2.88 -21.68
CA HIS A 12 1.41 -1.76 -21.49
C HIS A 12 0.55 -1.45 -22.73
N LEU A 13 0.59 -2.33 -23.72
CA LEU A 13 -0.37 -2.37 -24.83
C LEU A 13 -1.55 -3.26 -24.46
N ARG A 14 -2.74 -2.91 -24.93
CA ARG A 14 -3.93 -3.73 -24.74
C ARG A 14 -3.83 -5.06 -25.52
N PRO A 15 -4.29 -6.20 -24.96
CA PRO A 15 -4.49 -7.42 -25.75
C PRO A 15 -5.60 -7.25 -26.80
N ASP A 16 -5.51 -8.01 -27.89
CA ASP A 16 -6.51 -7.98 -28.96
C ASP A 16 -7.89 -8.41 -28.44
N GLY A 17 -8.93 -7.67 -28.83
CA GLY A 17 -10.31 -7.98 -28.48
C GLY A 17 -10.78 -7.49 -27.11
N LEU A 18 -9.91 -6.86 -26.32
CA LEU A 18 -10.29 -6.24 -25.04
C LEU A 18 -10.92 -4.86 -25.30
N ASP A 19 -12.12 -4.63 -24.78
CA ASP A 19 -12.86 -3.38 -24.97
C ASP A 19 -12.53 -2.31 -23.92
N ASP A 20 -12.91 -1.06 -24.21
CA ASP A 20 -12.64 0.09 -23.34
C ASP A 20 -13.34 -0.04 -21.98
N ALA A 21 -14.54 -0.64 -21.95
CA ALA A 21 -15.31 -0.82 -20.74
C ALA A 21 -14.59 -1.76 -19.76
N THR A 22 -13.99 -2.84 -20.28
CA THR A 22 -13.23 -3.80 -19.49
C THR A 22 -11.90 -3.20 -19.03
N VAL A 23 -11.20 -2.44 -19.87
CA VAL A 23 -9.99 -1.72 -19.45
C VAL A 23 -10.30 -0.73 -18.33
N ALA A 24 -11.39 0.04 -18.45
CA ALA A 24 -11.81 0.97 -17.40
C ALA A 24 -12.18 0.24 -16.09
N ALA A 25 -12.84 -0.92 -16.17
CA ALA A 25 -13.17 -1.73 -15.00
C ALA A 25 -11.92 -2.29 -14.30
N LEU A 26 -10.94 -2.80 -15.06
CA LEU A 26 -9.65 -3.25 -14.52
C LEU A 26 -8.87 -2.10 -13.87
N GLY A 27 -8.89 -0.91 -14.49
CA GLY A 27 -8.31 0.31 -13.91
C GLY A 27 -8.97 0.65 -12.56
N LYS A 28 -10.31 0.60 -12.48
CA LYS A 28 -11.03 0.81 -11.22
C LYS A 28 -10.72 -0.22 -10.14
N LEU A 29 -10.55 -1.48 -10.52
CA LEU A 29 -10.13 -2.54 -9.59
C LEU A 29 -8.70 -2.28 -9.06
N SER A 30 -7.81 -1.82 -9.93
CA SER A 30 -6.43 -1.48 -9.57
C SER A 30 -6.39 -0.26 -8.64
N GLU A 31 -7.15 0.80 -8.94
CA GLU A 31 -7.33 1.98 -8.08
C GLU A 31 -7.83 1.61 -6.67
N ALA A 32 -8.77 0.66 -6.59
CA ALA A 32 -9.26 0.16 -5.32
C ALA A 32 -8.17 -0.61 -4.55
N LEU A 33 -7.37 -1.45 -5.23
CA LEU A 33 -6.23 -2.14 -4.62
C LEU A 33 -5.16 -1.15 -4.12
N GLU A 34 -4.83 -0.12 -4.90
CA GLU A 34 -3.89 0.93 -4.50
C GLU A 34 -4.37 1.67 -3.24
N THR A 35 -5.68 1.91 -3.13
CA THR A 35 -6.27 2.48 -1.91
C THR A 35 -6.12 1.54 -0.71
N VAL A 36 -6.30 0.24 -0.90
CA VAL A 36 -6.06 -0.78 0.14
C VAL A 36 -4.58 -0.85 0.53
N GLU A 37 -3.67 -0.73 -0.42
CA GLU A 37 -2.22 -0.66 -0.19
C GLU A 37 -1.83 0.61 0.61
N HIS A 38 -2.49 1.74 0.35
CA HIS A 38 -2.32 2.95 1.14
C HIS A 38 -2.80 2.74 2.58
N ALA A 39 -3.99 2.17 2.77
CA ALA A 39 -4.52 1.84 4.10
C ALA A 39 -3.58 0.88 4.86
N ARG A 40 -3.00 -0.10 4.17
CA ARG A 40 -1.95 -0.98 4.70
C ARG A 40 -0.74 -0.18 5.17
N GLY A 41 -0.25 0.77 4.37
CA GLY A 41 0.84 1.66 4.76
C GLY A 41 0.56 2.45 6.05
N LEU A 42 -0.66 2.96 6.21
CA LEU A 42 -1.09 3.63 7.44
C LEU A 42 -1.10 2.68 8.64
N LEU A 43 -1.44 1.41 8.45
CA LEU A 43 -1.44 0.41 9.51
C LEU A 43 -0.01 0.10 10.02
N TYR A 44 0.97 0.02 9.11
CA TYR A 44 2.38 -0.07 9.48
C TYR A 44 2.87 1.19 10.21
N GLY A 45 2.43 2.37 9.77
CA GLY A 45 2.68 3.63 10.45
C GLY A 45 2.12 3.64 11.87
N PHE A 46 0.86 3.22 12.03
CA PHE A 46 0.21 3.03 13.33
C PHE A 46 1.00 2.07 14.22
N HIS A 47 1.37 0.88 13.73
CA HIS A 47 2.17 -0.09 14.48
C HIS A 47 3.48 0.51 15.02
N ARG A 48 4.24 1.19 14.15
CA ARG A 48 5.50 1.84 14.54
C ARG A 48 5.29 2.92 15.59
N LEU A 49 4.30 3.79 15.40
CA LEU A 49 4.04 4.92 16.30
C LEU A 49 3.56 4.43 17.68
N THR A 50 2.69 3.44 17.73
CA THR A 50 2.24 2.85 18.99
C THR A 50 3.37 2.12 19.71
N GLY A 51 4.21 1.36 18.99
CA GLY A 51 5.37 0.71 19.60
C GLY A 51 6.36 1.72 20.21
N ALA A 52 6.61 2.84 19.52
CA ALA A 52 7.43 3.93 20.06
C ALA A 52 6.80 4.58 21.31
N ALA A 53 5.47 4.74 21.34
CA ALA A 53 4.76 5.27 22.49
C ALA A 53 4.80 4.31 23.70
N ASP A 54 4.69 2.99 23.48
CA ASP A 54 4.79 1.99 24.53
C ASP A 54 6.21 1.93 25.15
N LEU A 55 7.26 2.09 24.33
CA LEU A 55 8.63 2.24 24.82
C LEU A 55 8.81 3.51 25.67
N ALA A 56 8.33 4.66 25.18
CA ALA A 56 8.40 5.91 25.92
C ALA A 56 7.58 5.87 27.23
N LEU A 57 6.47 5.11 27.24
CA LEU A 57 5.71 4.84 28.46
C LEU A 57 6.53 4.05 29.47
N GLY A 58 7.28 3.04 29.04
CA GLY A 58 8.22 2.31 29.91
C GLY A 58 9.26 3.24 30.55
N GLU A 59 9.88 4.12 29.75
CA GLU A 59 10.82 5.13 30.25
C GLU A 59 10.16 6.08 31.27
N ALA A 60 8.90 6.47 31.04
CA ALA A 60 8.16 7.31 31.96
C ALA A 60 7.84 6.59 33.28
N VAL A 61 7.50 5.30 33.24
CA VAL A 61 7.29 4.46 34.43
C VAL A 61 8.58 4.44 35.27
N ASP A 62 9.73 4.17 34.65
CA ASP A 62 11.03 4.17 35.34
C ASP A 62 11.34 5.53 35.97
N ALA A 63 11.12 6.62 35.23
CA ALA A 63 11.31 7.98 35.74
C ALA A 63 10.39 8.30 36.95
N PHE A 64 9.15 7.79 36.96
CA PHE A 64 8.27 7.94 38.12
C PHE A 64 8.78 7.18 39.35
N ARG A 65 9.37 6.00 39.16
CA ARG A 65 10.01 5.25 40.25
C ARG A 65 11.20 6.01 40.83
N GLU A 66 12.07 6.53 39.97
CA GLU A 66 13.21 7.36 40.40
C GLU A 66 12.77 8.61 41.16
N ALA A 67 11.62 9.19 40.81
CA ALA A 67 11.02 10.32 41.50
C ALA A 67 10.28 9.95 42.81
N GLY A 68 10.31 8.69 43.24
CA GLY A 68 9.64 8.20 44.45
C GLY A 68 8.11 8.14 44.33
N ARG A 69 7.58 7.97 43.10
CA ARG A 69 6.14 7.88 42.80
C ARG A 69 5.72 6.44 42.48
N ASP A 70 6.15 5.50 43.32
CA ASP A 70 6.00 4.06 43.06
C ASP A 70 4.56 3.62 42.79
N ALA A 71 3.60 4.07 43.61
CA ALA A 71 2.21 3.66 43.43
C ALA A 71 1.61 4.10 42.08
N LEU A 72 2.05 5.24 41.54
CA LEU A 72 1.64 5.69 40.21
C LEU A 72 2.33 4.88 39.13
N ALA A 73 3.64 4.64 39.27
CA ALA A 73 4.41 3.80 38.36
C ALA A 73 3.81 2.39 38.26
N ASP A 74 3.51 1.76 39.40
CA ASP A 74 2.88 0.43 39.47
C ASP A 74 1.52 0.39 38.74
N THR A 75 0.73 1.46 38.89
CA THR A 75 -0.57 1.56 38.23
C THR A 75 -0.42 1.68 36.72
N LEU A 76 0.48 2.56 36.24
CA LEU A 76 0.71 2.77 34.81
C LEU A 76 1.31 1.52 34.14
N GLU A 77 2.30 0.89 34.80
CA GLU A 77 2.91 -0.35 34.33
C GLU A 77 1.85 -1.45 34.18
N LYS A 78 1.04 -1.66 35.21
CA LYS A 78 0.00 -2.69 35.20
C LYS A 78 -1.09 -2.43 34.16
N GLU A 79 -1.54 -1.19 34.03
CA GLU A 79 -2.75 -0.86 33.27
C GLU A 79 -2.49 -0.47 31.81
N LEU A 80 -1.25 -0.11 31.45
CA LEU A 80 -0.93 0.42 30.11
C LEU A 80 0.25 -0.29 29.41
N VAL A 81 1.33 -0.63 30.11
CA VAL A 81 2.52 -1.20 29.45
C VAL A 81 2.18 -2.56 28.84
N GLY A 82 2.42 -2.69 27.53
CA GLY A 82 2.13 -3.91 26.77
C GLY A 82 0.63 -4.24 26.66
N ARG A 83 -0.27 -3.32 27.03
CA ARG A 83 -1.71 -3.52 26.93
C ARG A 83 -2.15 -3.54 25.47
N ASN A 84 -2.84 -4.60 25.04
CA ASN A 84 -3.43 -4.69 23.71
C ASN A 84 -4.25 -3.42 23.33
N VAL A 85 -4.01 -2.89 22.12
CA VAL A 85 -4.65 -1.65 21.63
C VAL A 85 -6.14 -1.84 21.32
N ILE A 86 -6.53 -3.07 20.98
CA ILE A 86 -7.91 -3.51 20.81
C ILE A 86 -8.05 -4.91 21.44
N GLU A 87 -9.27 -5.41 21.56
CA GLU A 87 -9.50 -6.70 22.21
C GLU A 87 -8.69 -7.84 21.56
N GLY A 88 -7.83 -8.46 22.37
CA GLY A 88 -7.01 -9.61 22.00
C GLY A 88 -5.84 -9.32 21.05
N ARG A 89 -5.56 -8.06 20.68
CA ARG A 89 -4.54 -7.74 19.66
C ARG A 89 -3.66 -6.57 20.04
N TRP A 90 -2.36 -6.81 19.95
CA TRP A 90 -1.35 -5.77 19.79
C TRP A 90 -1.22 -5.37 18.31
N THR A 91 -0.52 -4.27 18.06
CA THR A 91 -0.53 -3.64 16.74
C THR A 91 0.06 -4.50 15.62
N PHE A 92 1.06 -5.34 15.89
CA PHE A 92 1.60 -6.23 14.87
C PHE A 92 0.60 -7.32 14.45
N GLN A 93 -0.24 -7.80 15.38
CA GLN A 93 -1.26 -8.80 15.08
C GLN A 93 -2.39 -8.20 14.22
N ILE A 94 -2.67 -6.90 14.38
CA ILE A 94 -3.60 -6.20 13.49
C ILE A 94 -3.02 -6.09 12.09
N VAL A 95 -1.71 -5.82 11.97
CA VAL A 95 -1.01 -5.82 10.67
C VAL A 95 -1.08 -7.19 10.01
N GLU A 96 -0.73 -8.26 10.75
CA GLU A 96 -0.78 -9.64 10.25
C GLU A 96 -2.19 -10.03 9.80
N ASP A 97 -3.22 -9.78 10.62
CA ASP A 97 -4.60 -10.10 10.27
C ASP A 97 -5.11 -9.33 9.05
N TYR A 98 -4.68 -8.08 8.86
CA TYR A 98 -5.02 -7.30 7.68
C TYR A 98 -4.32 -7.84 6.43
N ASP A 99 -3.04 -8.17 6.55
CA ASP A 99 -2.19 -8.67 5.47
C ASP A 99 -2.66 -10.05 4.99
N ASP A 100 -2.83 -11.00 5.91
CA ASP A 100 -3.22 -12.38 5.61
C ASP A 100 -4.71 -12.53 5.29
N GLY A 101 -5.53 -11.58 5.76
CA GLY A 101 -6.97 -11.55 5.51
C GLY A 101 -7.34 -10.70 4.29
N TYR A 102 -7.73 -9.45 4.57
CA TYR A 102 -8.37 -8.59 3.57
C TYR A 102 -7.44 -8.24 2.41
N TYR A 103 -6.17 -7.91 2.69
CA TYR A 103 -5.21 -7.53 1.67
C TYR A 103 -4.85 -8.71 0.74
N ALA A 104 -4.54 -9.89 1.29
CA ALA A 104 -4.25 -11.08 0.49
C ALA A 104 -5.41 -11.44 -0.44
N ALA A 105 -6.66 -11.44 0.06
CA ALA A 105 -7.84 -11.70 -0.76
C ALA A 105 -8.00 -10.68 -1.90
N PHE A 106 -7.82 -9.38 -1.62
CA PHE A 106 -7.92 -8.34 -2.63
C PHE A 106 -6.86 -8.50 -3.72
N ARG A 107 -5.60 -8.71 -3.31
CA ARG A 107 -4.45 -8.94 -4.21
C ARG A 107 -4.67 -10.15 -5.11
N GLU A 108 -5.24 -11.22 -4.57
CA GLU A 108 -5.54 -12.42 -5.35
C GLU A 108 -6.61 -12.16 -6.41
N GLN A 109 -7.71 -11.49 -6.05
CA GLN A 109 -8.82 -11.22 -6.97
C GLN A 109 -8.45 -10.20 -8.05
N GLU A 110 -7.70 -9.14 -7.72
CA GLU A 110 -7.14 -8.22 -8.73
C GLU A 110 -6.28 -9.00 -9.73
N ARG A 111 -5.36 -9.82 -9.23
CA ARG A 111 -4.45 -10.57 -10.07
C ARG A 111 -5.22 -11.54 -10.96
N ALA A 112 -6.19 -12.27 -10.42
CA ALA A 112 -6.99 -13.21 -11.20
C ALA A 112 -7.73 -12.52 -12.34
N ALA A 113 -8.40 -11.39 -12.07
CA ALA A 113 -9.11 -10.61 -13.09
C ALA A 113 -8.17 -10.10 -14.18
N ARG A 114 -6.99 -9.59 -13.80
CA ARG A 114 -5.97 -9.11 -14.74
C ARG A 114 -5.34 -10.24 -15.55
N ASP A 115 -5.06 -11.38 -14.93
CA ASP A 115 -4.49 -12.55 -15.61
C ASP A 115 -5.49 -13.11 -16.65
N GLU A 116 -6.78 -13.17 -16.30
CA GLU A 116 -7.85 -13.64 -17.18
C GLU A 116 -8.14 -12.70 -18.35
N LEU A 117 -8.32 -11.40 -18.08
CA LEU A 117 -8.84 -10.45 -19.07
C LEU A 117 -7.75 -9.68 -19.81
N ALA A 118 -6.59 -9.48 -19.18
CA ALA A 118 -5.52 -8.64 -19.69
C ALA A 118 -4.19 -9.41 -19.90
N ALA A 119 -4.21 -10.75 -19.88
CA ALA A 119 -3.02 -11.59 -20.00
C ALA A 119 -1.91 -11.19 -19.00
N GLY A 120 -2.30 -10.77 -17.80
CA GLY A 120 -1.39 -10.35 -16.74
C GLY A 120 -0.82 -8.93 -16.88
N ARG A 121 -1.15 -8.19 -17.95
CA ARG A 121 -0.63 -6.83 -18.21
C ARG A 121 -1.15 -5.82 -17.19
N ARG A 122 -0.24 -5.04 -16.61
CA ARG A 122 -0.55 -4.05 -15.56
C ARG A 122 -0.71 -2.66 -16.16
N HIS A 123 -1.46 -1.80 -15.50
CA HIS A 123 -1.58 -0.37 -15.79
C HIS A 123 -2.01 -0.04 -17.24
N LEU A 124 -2.87 -0.86 -17.86
CA LEU A 124 -3.33 -0.62 -19.23
C LEU A 124 -4.11 0.70 -19.33
N PHE A 125 -5.01 0.96 -18.39
CA PHE A 125 -5.81 2.18 -18.36
C PHE A 125 -4.96 3.43 -18.21
N GLU A 126 -3.98 3.41 -17.29
CA GLU A 126 -3.05 4.52 -17.06
C GLU A 126 -2.11 4.72 -18.24
N SER A 127 -1.65 3.64 -18.88
CA SER A 127 -0.82 3.69 -20.09
C SER A 127 -1.58 4.38 -21.23
N GLU A 128 -2.81 3.96 -21.51
CA GLU A 128 -3.66 4.58 -22.54
C GLU A 128 -3.93 6.06 -22.22
N MET A 129 -4.22 6.36 -20.95
CA MET A 129 -4.43 7.73 -20.50
C MET A 129 -3.17 8.60 -20.64
N LYS A 130 -1.98 8.04 -20.38
CA LYS A 130 -0.71 8.74 -20.56
C LYS A 130 -0.45 9.01 -22.04
N GLU A 131 -0.63 8.00 -22.90
CA GLU A 131 -0.44 8.14 -24.34
C GLU A 131 -1.35 9.20 -24.95
N ASP A 132 -2.63 9.23 -24.56
CA ASP A 132 -3.58 10.26 -25.02
C ASP A 132 -3.17 11.68 -24.59
N ARG A 133 -2.62 11.82 -23.37
CA ARG A 133 -2.34 13.14 -22.77
C ARG A 133 -0.93 13.68 -23.06
N ARG A 134 0.04 12.85 -23.39
CA ARG A 134 1.44 13.28 -23.49
C ARG A 134 1.72 14.06 -24.78
N SER A 135 2.63 15.04 -24.67
CA SER A 135 3.16 15.76 -25.82
C SER A 135 4.22 14.92 -26.52
N HIS A 136 3.86 14.30 -27.63
CA HIS A 136 4.73 13.39 -28.37
C HIS A 136 6.00 14.09 -28.87
N GLY A 137 7.14 13.41 -28.74
CA GLY A 137 8.44 13.94 -29.13
C GLY A 137 9.03 15.05 -28.24
N LEU A 138 8.36 15.45 -27.14
CA LEU A 138 8.94 16.37 -26.16
C LEU A 138 9.75 15.63 -25.09
N ARG A 139 10.88 16.22 -24.72
CA ARG A 139 11.69 15.75 -23.60
C ARG A 139 10.88 15.79 -22.30
N HIS A 140 10.95 14.73 -21.48
CA HIS A 140 10.18 14.51 -20.25
C HIS A 140 8.69 14.14 -20.46
N HIS A 141 8.29 13.84 -21.70
CA HIS A 141 6.95 13.35 -22.07
C HIS A 141 7.01 11.98 -22.79
N GLU A 142 8.12 11.27 -22.65
CA GLU A 142 8.36 9.98 -23.28
C GLU A 142 7.38 8.92 -22.74
N SER A 143 6.99 7.99 -23.62
CA SER A 143 6.08 6.90 -23.27
C SER A 143 6.66 5.98 -22.18
N ARG A 144 7.94 5.63 -22.30
CA ARG A 144 8.67 4.75 -21.37
C ARG A 144 10.02 5.35 -20.96
N PRO A 145 10.60 4.90 -19.83
CA PRO A 145 11.95 5.32 -19.42
C PRO A 145 13.00 5.01 -20.49
N ASP A 146 14.09 5.78 -20.50
CA ASP A 146 15.27 5.46 -21.31
C ASP A 146 15.88 4.12 -20.82
N PRO A 147 16.46 3.31 -21.73
CA PRO A 147 17.26 2.16 -21.33
C PRO A 147 18.43 2.60 -20.43
N GLU A 148 18.72 1.83 -19.38
CA GLU A 148 19.97 1.97 -18.62
C GLU A 148 21.21 1.72 -19.48
#